data_AF-A0A645CWI9-F1
#
_entry.id   AF-A0A645CWI9-F1
#
_cell.length_a   1.000
_cell.length_b   1.000
_cell.length_c   1.000
_cell.angle_alpha   90.00
_cell.angle_beta   90.00
_cell.angle_gamma   90.00
#
_symmetry.space_group_name_H-M   'P 1'
#
loop_
_entity.id
_entity.type
_entity.pdbx_description
1 polymer ?
#
loop_
_entity_poly.entity_id
_entity_poly.type
_entity_poly.pdbx_seq_one_letter_code
_entity_poly.pdbx_strand_id
1 'polypeptide(L)'
;MVSGMDRYFQIVKCFRDEDLRADRQPEFTQIDCEMSFVDEEDVMCIMEKMLQEIFKDTLNVNVELPLPRITYKEAMDRFGSDKPDTRFGLEFVNISDIVKECGFGVFANAASDEKGSVRGINVKGGAEAFSKKGMKKLEDHAKTYKAKGLAWIKLAEAGIESPIAKFFSEEEINAILERMGAEAGDLLLFVADKNAVVYDALGQVRLEVGRKLDLMDKNKYNLLWVTEFPLFEKDEETGRMIAMHHPFTSPLDEDVEGLTGDNKTSLRAKAYDIVLNGYEIGGGSVRISNSDIQKKMFDAIGISDEEANDKFGYLLEAFKYGVPPHAGLAFGFDRLIMLLTGSDNIREVIAFPKNQNAICPMTNAPGVADDIQLDELSIKLNIQE
;
A
#
# COMPACT_ATOMS: atom_id res chain seq x y z
N MET A 1 22.95 15.28 -5.40
CA MET A 1 23.34 14.32 -6.45
C MET A 1 24.00 15.07 -7.60
N VAL A 2 23.26 15.74 -8.49
CA VAL A 2 23.83 16.54 -9.61
C VAL A 2 24.87 17.59 -9.16
N SER A 3 24.66 18.21 -7.99
CA SER A 3 25.58 19.19 -7.40
C SER A 3 26.91 18.62 -6.87
N GLY A 4 27.15 17.31 -7.01
CA GLY A 4 28.32 16.63 -6.47
C GLY A 4 28.20 16.21 -4.99
N MET A 5 27.05 16.47 -4.34
CA MET A 5 26.76 15.89 -3.03
C MET A 5 26.44 14.40 -3.18
N ASP A 6 27.33 13.55 -2.65
CA ASP A 6 27.27 12.08 -2.77
C ASP A 6 26.15 11.47 -1.92
N ARG A 7 26.05 11.87 -0.64
CA ARG A 7 25.00 11.42 0.28
C ARG A 7 24.40 12.62 0.98
N TYR A 8 23.09 12.71 0.97
CA TYR A 8 22.33 13.78 1.57
C TYR A 8 21.26 13.19 2.47
N PHE A 9 21.01 13.85 3.60
CA PHE A 9 19.80 13.64 4.37
C PHE A 9 19.30 14.96 4.97
N GLN A 10 18.00 15.04 5.26
CA GLN A 10 17.39 16.16 5.95
C GLN A 10 16.15 15.72 6.72
N ILE A 11 15.99 16.22 7.95
CA ILE A 11 14.70 16.17 8.64
C ILE A 11 13.92 17.42 8.23
N VAL A 12 12.91 17.25 7.38
CA VAL A 12 12.28 18.36 6.65
C VAL A 12 10.76 18.34 6.77
N LYS A 13 10.16 19.54 6.72
CA LYS A 13 8.71 19.70 6.65
C LYS A 13 8.20 19.50 5.23
N CYS A 14 7.14 18.73 5.11
CA CYS A 14 6.43 18.46 3.87
C CYS A 14 4.97 18.92 3.99
N PHE A 15 4.40 19.37 2.88
CA PHE A 15 3.05 19.91 2.81
C PHE A 15 2.27 19.19 1.72
N ARG A 16 1.09 18.67 2.06
CA ARG A 16 0.18 18.03 1.10
C ARG A 16 -1.26 18.41 1.46
N ASP A 17 -1.97 18.95 0.47
CA ASP A 17 -3.39 19.31 0.61
C ASP A 17 -4.25 18.10 0.22
N GLU A 18 -4.39 17.16 1.15
CA GLU A 18 -5.12 15.90 1.00
C GLU A 18 -6.06 15.66 2.18
N ASP A 19 -7.06 14.79 1.97
CA ASP A 19 -7.96 14.35 3.02
C ASP A 19 -7.22 13.73 4.21
N LEU A 20 -7.58 14.20 5.41
CA LEU A 20 -6.92 13.87 6.66
C LEU A 20 -7.42 12.53 7.24
N ARG A 21 -6.48 11.74 7.76
CA ARG A 21 -6.71 10.43 8.39
C ARG A 21 -6.01 10.36 9.75
N ALA A 22 -6.18 9.27 10.49
CA ALA A 22 -5.54 9.09 11.79
C ALA A 22 -4.00 9.13 11.73
N ASP A 23 -3.44 8.79 10.56
CA ASP A 23 -2.01 8.71 10.25
C ASP A 23 -1.55 9.75 9.21
N ARG A 24 -2.32 10.83 9.01
CA ARG A 24 -2.04 11.90 8.03
C ARG A 24 -2.29 13.30 8.60
N GLN A 25 -1.42 14.24 8.25
CA GLN A 25 -1.49 15.67 8.57
C GLN A 25 -1.14 16.50 7.32
N PRO A 26 -1.65 17.73 7.18
CA PRO A 26 -1.42 18.53 5.97
C PRO A 26 0.02 19.09 5.95
N GLU A 27 0.60 19.25 7.13
CA GLU A 27 2.00 19.53 7.38
C GLU A 27 2.56 18.37 8.20
N PHE A 28 3.59 17.71 7.70
CA PHE A 28 4.23 16.56 8.36
C PHE A 28 5.74 16.62 8.16
N THR A 29 6.45 15.74 8.84
CA THR A 29 7.92 15.71 8.89
C THR A 29 8.43 14.44 8.23
N GLN A 30 9.45 14.56 7.38
CA GLN A 30 10.15 13.43 6.78
C GLN A 30 11.61 13.37 7.20
N ILE A 31 12.18 12.17 7.25
CA ILE A 31 13.63 11.96 7.15
C ILE A 31 13.89 11.66 5.67
N ASP A 32 14.26 12.68 4.92
CA ASP A 32 14.52 12.62 3.49
C ASP A 32 15.98 12.27 3.24
N CYS A 33 16.25 11.23 2.45
CA CYS A 33 17.59 10.71 2.18
C CYS A 33 17.78 10.47 0.68
N GLU A 34 18.94 10.86 0.13
CA GLU A 34 19.30 10.60 -1.26
C GLU A 34 20.80 10.30 -1.35
N MET A 35 21.18 9.39 -2.24
CA MET A 35 22.54 8.87 -2.39
C MET A 35 22.90 8.72 -3.87
N SER A 36 24.16 8.99 -4.23
CA SER A 36 24.72 8.80 -5.57
C SER A 36 25.51 7.49 -5.66
N PHE A 37 25.62 6.94 -6.87
CA PHE A 37 26.36 5.72 -7.19
C PHE A 37 25.92 4.49 -6.39
N VAL A 38 24.60 4.37 -6.16
CA VAL A 38 23.96 3.30 -5.41
C VAL A 38 22.83 2.65 -6.20
N ASP A 39 22.50 1.42 -5.83
CA ASP A 39 21.28 0.72 -6.24
C ASP A 39 20.29 0.55 -5.06
N GLU A 40 19.23 -0.25 -5.26
CA GLU A 40 18.20 -0.52 -4.25
C GLU A 40 18.79 -1.21 -3.01
N GLU A 41 19.75 -2.12 -3.20
CA GLU A 41 20.36 -2.89 -2.11
C GLU A 41 21.18 -1.99 -1.19
N ASP A 42 21.97 -1.11 -1.78
CA ASP A 42 22.78 -0.15 -1.03
C ASP A 42 21.91 0.76 -0.14
N VAL A 43 20.80 1.28 -0.69
CA VAL A 43 19.85 2.11 0.05
C VAL A 43 19.20 1.30 1.17
N MET A 44 18.61 0.15 0.86
CA MET A 44 17.95 -0.70 1.86
C MET A 44 18.91 -1.09 2.98
N CYS A 45 20.15 -1.49 2.68
CA CYS A 45 21.15 -1.88 3.69
C CYS A 45 21.47 -0.75 4.69
N ILE A 46 21.55 0.50 4.22
CA ILE A 46 21.82 1.66 5.09
C ILE A 46 20.59 2.01 5.93
N MET A 47 19.40 2.00 5.33
CA MET A 47 18.16 2.29 6.04
C MET A 47 17.83 1.22 7.09
N GLU A 48 18.12 -0.04 6.80
CA GLU A 48 18.02 -1.17 7.74
C GLU A 48 18.88 -0.97 8.99
N LYS A 49 20.14 -0.55 8.81
CA LYS A 49 21.05 -0.26 9.93
C LYS A 49 20.55 0.91 10.77
N MET A 50 20.07 1.98 10.12
CA MET A 50 19.48 3.12 10.82
C MET A 50 18.27 2.68 11.66
N LEU A 51 17.37 1.86 11.11
CA LEU A 51 16.23 1.33 11.86
C LEU A 51 16.68 0.42 13.01
N GLN A 52 17.66 -0.46 12.79
CA GLN A 52 18.20 -1.31 13.85
C GLN A 52 18.73 -0.47 15.03
N GLU A 53 19.48 0.60 14.77
CA GLU A 53 19.98 1.51 15.80
C GLU A 53 18.82 2.24 16.51
N ILE A 54 17.87 2.80 15.76
CA ILE A 54 16.69 3.47 16.35
C ILE A 54 15.94 2.53 17.29
N PHE A 55 15.62 1.31 16.86
CA PHE A 55 14.89 0.34 17.67
C PHE A 55 15.69 -0.11 18.90
N LYS A 56 17.01 -0.28 18.73
CA LYS A 56 17.89 -0.66 19.84
C LYS A 56 17.98 0.43 20.90
N ASP A 57 18.19 1.67 20.50
CA ASP A 57 18.44 2.77 21.43
C ASP A 57 17.17 3.31 22.09
N THR A 58 16.03 3.26 21.38
CA THR A 58 14.76 3.81 21.89
C THR A 58 13.91 2.78 22.63
N LEU A 59 13.86 1.54 22.14
CA LEU A 59 12.97 0.49 22.66
C LEU A 59 13.72 -0.70 23.25
N ASN A 60 15.05 -0.75 23.12
CA ASN A 60 15.87 -1.92 23.45
C ASN A 60 15.41 -3.20 22.72
N VAL A 61 14.87 -3.04 21.51
CA VAL A 61 14.47 -4.14 20.62
C VAL A 61 15.62 -4.43 19.67
N ASN A 62 16.07 -5.69 19.61
CA ASN A 62 17.08 -6.11 18.64
C ASN A 62 16.37 -6.48 17.33
N VAL A 63 16.54 -5.66 16.29
CA VAL A 63 16.08 -5.97 14.94
C VAL A 63 17.13 -6.84 14.24
N GLU A 64 16.72 -8.02 13.75
CA GLU A 64 17.58 -8.91 12.97
C GLU A 64 17.65 -8.42 11.52
N LEU A 65 18.86 -8.37 10.97
CA LEU A 65 19.14 -7.96 9.58
C LEU A 65 19.72 -9.14 8.78
N PRO A 66 19.47 -9.22 7.46
CA PRO A 66 18.65 -8.30 6.66
C PRO A 66 17.16 -8.43 6.98
N LEU A 67 16.38 -7.39 6.72
CA LEU A 67 14.94 -7.45 6.92
C LEU A 67 14.28 -8.39 5.90
N PRO A 68 13.16 -9.07 6.25
CA PRO A 68 12.36 -9.81 5.29
C PRO A 68 11.94 -8.93 4.11
N ARG A 69 11.89 -9.51 2.91
CA ARG A 69 11.46 -8.83 1.69
C ARG A 69 10.41 -9.65 0.98
N ILE A 70 9.40 -8.98 0.45
CA ILE A 70 8.35 -9.56 -0.39
C ILE A 70 8.15 -8.65 -1.60
N THR A 71 7.76 -9.23 -2.73
CA THR A 71 7.37 -8.40 -3.89
C THR A 71 5.98 -7.81 -3.66
N TYR A 72 5.67 -6.69 -4.32
CA TYR A 72 4.32 -6.12 -4.35
C TYR A 72 3.29 -7.17 -4.76
N LYS A 73 3.61 -7.96 -5.80
CA LYS A 73 2.75 -9.04 -6.27
C LYS A 73 2.46 -10.05 -5.15
N GLU A 74 3.49 -10.50 -4.44
CA GLU A 74 3.35 -11.40 -3.31
C GLU A 74 2.55 -10.78 -2.15
N ALA A 75 2.79 -9.51 -1.83
CA ALA A 75 2.06 -8.77 -0.80
C ALA A 75 0.56 -8.70 -1.12
N MET A 76 0.21 -8.37 -2.35
CA MET A 76 -1.18 -8.35 -2.83
C MET A 76 -1.78 -9.76 -2.89
N ASP A 77 -1.03 -10.74 -3.38
CA ASP A 77 -1.50 -12.12 -3.53
C ASP A 77 -1.80 -12.79 -2.17
N ARG A 78 -0.99 -12.51 -1.14
CA ARG A 78 -1.10 -13.13 0.19
C ARG A 78 -1.92 -12.31 1.18
N PHE A 79 -1.95 -10.98 1.07
CA PHE A 79 -2.54 -10.11 2.09
C PHE A 79 -3.53 -9.09 1.55
N GLY A 80 -3.57 -8.88 0.22
CA GLY A 80 -4.40 -7.85 -0.40
C GLY A 80 -3.97 -6.43 -0.03
N SER A 81 -2.69 -6.23 0.30
CA SER A 81 -2.14 -4.92 0.64
C SER A 81 -0.65 -4.87 0.34
N ASP A 82 -0.23 -3.72 -0.17
CA ASP A 82 1.15 -3.28 -0.38
C ASP A 82 1.89 -2.89 0.92
N LYS A 83 1.17 -2.85 2.04
CA LYS A 83 1.71 -2.64 3.40
C LYS A 83 1.16 -3.68 4.36
N PRO A 84 1.51 -4.96 4.18
CA PRO A 84 0.86 -6.02 4.93
C PRO A 84 1.26 -6.00 6.40
N ASP A 85 0.27 -6.18 7.27
CA ASP A 85 0.53 -6.54 8.67
C ASP A 85 0.79 -8.03 8.78
N THR A 86 2.05 -8.40 8.98
CA THR A 86 2.51 -9.80 9.06
C THR A 86 2.62 -10.32 10.49
N ARG A 87 2.12 -9.57 11.49
CA ARG A 87 2.15 -10.03 12.90
C ARG A 87 1.32 -11.29 13.12
N PHE A 88 0.30 -11.49 12.29
CA PHE A 88 -0.59 -12.64 12.29
C PHE A 88 -0.74 -13.24 10.89
N GLY A 89 -1.25 -14.48 10.82
CA GLY A 89 -1.46 -15.22 9.56
C GLY A 89 -2.70 -14.74 8.79
N LEU A 90 -3.66 -15.64 8.55
CA LEU A 90 -4.85 -15.40 7.72
C LEU A 90 -4.50 -14.96 6.30
N GLU A 91 -3.47 -15.58 5.72
CA GLU A 91 -3.07 -15.33 4.35
C GLU A 91 -4.17 -15.78 3.38
N PHE A 92 -4.22 -15.11 2.24
CA PHE A 92 -5.15 -15.44 1.18
C PHE A 92 -4.75 -16.76 0.55
N VAL A 93 -5.77 -17.56 0.27
CA VAL A 93 -5.66 -18.77 -0.51
C VAL A 93 -6.52 -18.60 -1.75
N ASN A 94 -5.89 -18.74 -2.91
CA ASN A 94 -6.58 -18.70 -4.19
C ASN A 94 -7.18 -20.08 -4.50
N ILE A 95 -8.48 -20.12 -4.75
CA ILE A 95 -9.23 -21.34 -5.08
C ILE A 95 -9.88 -21.26 -6.46
N SER A 96 -9.53 -20.26 -7.27
CA SER A 96 -10.15 -19.99 -8.57
C SER A 96 -10.10 -21.19 -9.51
N ASP A 97 -9.00 -21.96 -9.48
CA ASP A 97 -8.83 -23.19 -10.25
C ASP A 97 -9.82 -24.28 -9.86
N ILE A 98 -10.17 -24.39 -8.58
CA ILE A 98 -11.12 -25.39 -8.06
C ILE A 98 -12.55 -25.02 -8.42
N VAL A 99 -12.91 -23.74 -8.33
CA VAL A 99 -14.31 -23.28 -8.38
C VAL A 99 -14.73 -22.74 -9.75
N LYS A 100 -13.86 -22.86 -10.76
CA LYS A 100 -14.11 -22.34 -12.11
C LYS A 100 -15.37 -22.92 -12.74
N GLU A 101 -15.62 -24.21 -12.54
CA GLU A 101 -16.74 -24.96 -13.11
C GLU A 101 -17.84 -25.28 -12.06
N CYS A 102 -17.77 -24.68 -10.87
CA CYS A 102 -18.72 -25.00 -9.80
C CYS A 102 -20.14 -24.51 -10.10
N GLY A 103 -21.14 -25.08 -9.41
CA GLY A 103 -22.54 -24.69 -9.56
C GLY A 103 -22.89 -23.30 -9.00
N PHE A 104 -21.94 -22.61 -8.36
CA PHE A 104 -22.16 -21.28 -7.78
C PHE A 104 -21.68 -20.19 -8.74
N GLY A 105 -22.61 -19.63 -9.52
CA GLY A 105 -22.29 -18.69 -10.61
C GLY A 105 -21.45 -17.47 -10.19
N VAL A 106 -21.52 -17.00 -8.94
CA VAL A 106 -20.65 -15.89 -8.47
C VAL A 106 -19.17 -16.30 -8.50
N PHE A 107 -18.86 -17.53 -8.06
CA PHE A 107 -17.49 -18.04 -8.05
C PHE A 107 -17.03 -18.42 -9.45
N ALA A 108 -17.85 -19.18 -10.18
CA ALA A 108 -17.54 -19.62 -11.54
C ALA A 108 -17.26 -18.42 -12.48
N ASN A 109 -18.08 -17.37 -12.40
CA ASN A 109 -17.89 -16.16 -13.21
C ASN A 109 -16.61 -15.41 -12.84
N ALA A 110 -16.32 -15.23 -11.53
CA ALA A 110 -15.12 -14.54 -11.09
C ALA A 110 -13.84 -15.33 -11.42
N ALA A 111 -13.86 -16.66 -11.28
CA ALA A 111 -12.74 -17.53 -11.60
C ALA A 111 -12.50 -17.68 -13.12
N SER A 112 -13.49 -17.38 -13.95
CA SER A 112 -13.38 -17.43 -15.41
C SER A 112 -12.94 -16.10 -16.03
N ASP A 113 -13.02 -15.00 -15.30
CA ASP A 113 -12.51 -13.69 -15.73
C ASP A 113 -10.98 -13.63 -15.55
N GLU A 114 -10.24 -13.24 -16.59
CA GLU A 114 -8.79 -13.07 -16.54
C GLU A 114 -8.34 -12.05 -15.48
N LYS A 115 -9.20 -11.09 -15.16
CA LYS A 115 -8.96 -10.06 -14.13
C LYS A 115 -9.73 -10.34 -12.83
N GLY A 116 -10.35 -11.51 -12.71
CA GLY A 116 -11.07 -11.96 -11.54
C GLY A 116 -10.33 -13.03 -10.76
N SER A 117 -10.72 -13.20 -9.50
CA SER A 117 -10.32 -14.37 -8.72
C SER A 117 -11.34 -14.67 -7.61
N VAL A 118 -11.27 -15.89 -7.12
CA VAL A 118 -11.91 -16.32 -5.88
C VAL A 118 -10.82 -16.62 -4.87
N ARG A 119 -10.76 -15.80 -3.82
CA ARG A 119 -9.79 -15.95 -2.74
C ARG A 119 -10.50 -16.01 -1.40
N GLY A 120 -9.91 -16.72 -0.46
CA GLY A 120 -10.42 -16.77 0.90
C GLY A 120 -9.33 -16.75 1.95
N ILE A 121 -9.77 -16.59 3.19
CA ILE A 121 -8.94 -16.74 4.39
C ILE A 121 -9.51 -17.85 5.27
N ASN A 122 -8.62 -18.61 5.92
CA ASN A 122 -8.99 -19.59 6.92
C ASN A 122 -8.81 -19.02 8.34
N VAL A 123 -9.93 -18.72 9.00
CA VAL A 123 -9.96 -18.24 10.38
C VAL A 123 -9.94 -19.45 11.32
N LYS A 124 -8.74 -19.78 11.80
CA LYS A 124 -8.50 -20.88 12.74
C LYS A 124 -9.32 -20.72 14.02
N GLY A 125 -10.12 -21.73 14.37
CA GLY A 125 -11.05 -21.67 15.52
C GLY A 125 -12.19 -20.65 15.37
N GLY A 126 -12.39 -20.09 14.16
CA GLY A 126 -13.35 -19.02 13.92
C GLY A 126 -14.82 -19.46 13.94
N ALA A 127 -15.11 -20.76 13.89
CA ALA A 127 -16.47 -21.29 13.83
C ALA A 127 -17.31 -20.82 15.04
N GLU A 128 -16.74 -20.84 16.24
CA GLU A 128 -17.46 -20.43 17.47
C GLU A 128 -17.38 -18.91 17.71
N ALA A 129 -16.26 -18.28 17.36
CA ALA A 129 -16.02 -16.85 17.56
C ALA A 129 -16.95 -15.95 16.73
N PHE A 130 -17.55 -16.50 15.67
CA PHE A 130 -18.42 -15.77 14.77
C PHE A 130 -19.81 -16.39 14.67
N SER A 131 -20.79 -15.70 15.26
CA SER A 131 -22.21 -15.97 15.03
C SER A 131 -22.66 -15.52 13.64
N LYS A 132 -23.86 -15.92 13.20
CA LYS A 132 -24.48 -15.43 11.95
C LYS A 132 -24.55 -13.90 11.88
N LYS A 133 -24.79 -13.24 13.02
CA LYS A 133 -24.74 -11.77 13.13
C LYS A 133 -23.32 -11.23 12.95
N GLY A 134 -22.31 -11.93 13.48
CA GLY A 134 -20.90 -11.62 13.25
C GLY A 134 -20.51 -11.73 11.78
N MET A 135 -20.98 -12.76 11.09
CA MET A 135 -20.76 -12.94 9.64
C MET A 135 -21.41 -11.82 8.84
N LYS A 136 -22.62 -11.42 9.22
CA LYS A 136 -23.28 -10.29 8.56
C LYS A 136 -22.48 -8.99 8.69
N LYS A 137 -21.90 -8.72 9.87
CA LYS A 137 -21.02 -7.55 10.06
C LYS A 137 -19.77 -7.59 9.18
N LEU A 138 -19.12 -8.75 9.04
CA LEU A 138 -17.97 -8.88 8.13
C LEU A 138 -18.39 -8.69 6.67
N GLU A 139 -19.55 -9.22 6.27
CA GLU A 139 -20.10 -9.01 4.93
C GLU A 139 -20.36 -7.52 4.66
N ASP A 140 -20.97 -6.81 5.61
CA ASP A 140 -21.25 -5.38 5.49
C ASP A 140 -19.94 -4.57 5.46
N HIS A 141 -18.91 -4.99 6.20
CA HIS A 141 -17.57 -4.41 6.13
C HIS A 141 -16.93 -4.63 4.74
N ALA A 142 -16.98 -5.85 4.19
CA ALA A 142 -16.48 -6.14 2.84
C ALA A 142 -17.15 -5.28 1.77
N LYS A 143 -18.46 -5.01 1.91
CA LYS A 143 -19.23 -4.15 0.99
C LYS A 143 -18.78 -2.70 0.97
N THR A 144 -18.19 -2.19 2.06
CA THR A 144 -17.59 -0.84 2.06
C THR A 144 -16.43 -0.74 1.07
N TYR A 145 -15.79 -1.86 0.74
CA TYR A 145 -14.73 -2.01 -0.24
C TYR A 145 -15.24 -2.62 -1.56
N LYS A 146 -16.47 -2.25 -1.97
CA LYS A 146 -17.11 -2.59 -3.25
C LYS A 146 -17.40 -4.09 -3.48
N ALA A 147 -17.10 -4.99 -2.55
CA ALA A 147 -17.46 -6.40 -2.70
C ALA A 147 -18.97 -6.61 -2.73
N LYS A 148 -19.46 -7.50 -3.60
CA LYS A 148 -20.90 -7.80 -3.70
C LYS A 148 -21.43 -8.63 -2.53
N GLY A 149 -20.56 -9.38 -1.87
CA GLY A 149 -20.88 -10.20 -0.71
C GLY A 149 -19.64 -10.90 -0.16
N LEU A 150 -19.84 -11.60 0.95
CA LEU A 150 -18.83 -12.41 1.64
C LEU A 150 -19.41 -13.81 1.81
N ALA A 151 -18.88 -14.75 1.03
CA ALA A 151 -19.26 -16.15 1.14
C ALA A 151 -18.49 -16.78 2.31
N TRP A 152 -19.07 -17.81 2.94
CA TRP A 152 -18.45 -18.45 4.10
C TRP A 152 -18.77 -19.93 4.18
N ILE A 153 -17.85 -20.69 4.76
CA ILE A 153 -18.01 -22.10 5.10
C ILE A 153 -17.56 -22.28 6.54
N LYS A 154 -18.45 -22.79 7.39
CA LYS A 154 -18.15 -23.08 8.80
C LYS A 154 -18.02 -24.58 8.99
N LEU A 155 -16.88 -25.03 9.51
CA LEU A 155 -16.65 -26.42 9.86
C LEU A 155 -17.00 -26.63 11.33
N ALA A 156 -18.23 -27.05 11.62
CA ALA A 156 -18.61 -27.46 12.97
C ALA A 156 -18.23 -28.94 13.19
N GLU A 157 -18.15 -29.40 14.44
CA GLU A 157 -17.95 -30.82 14.75
C GLU A 157 -19.04 -31.72 14.14
N ALA A 158 -20.25 -31.18 13.98
CA ALA A 158 -21.39 -31.87 13.38
C ALA A 158 -21.37 -31.88 11.83
N GLY A 159 -20.40 -31.21 11.20
CA GLY A 159 -20.26 -31.12 9.74
C GLY A 159 -20.21 -29.69 9.20
N ILE A 160 -20.36 -29.56 7.89
CA ILE A 160 -20.25 -28.28 7.16
C ILE A 160 -21.57 -27.50 7.27
N GLU A 161 -21.51 -26.29 7.83
CA GLU A 161 -22.59 -25.30 7.76
C GLU A 161 -22.20 -24.22 6.76
N SER A 162 -22.95 -24.08 5.67
CA SER A 162 -22.73 -22.99 4.70
C SER A 162 -23.95 -22.76 3.80
N PRO A 163 -24.29 -21.51 3.46
CA PRO A 163 -25.32 -21.20 2.44
C PRO A 163 -24.89 -21.62 1.03
N ILE A 164 -23.58 -21.75 0.79
CA ILE A 164 -23.02 -22.04 -0.53
C ILE A 164 -22.67 -23.52 -0.72
N ALA A 165 -22.60 -24.33 0.34
CA ALA A 165 -22.21 -25.75 0.26
C ALA A 165 -23.01 -26.56 -0.78
N LYS A 166 -24.32 -26.30 -0.91
CA LYS A 166 -25.20 -27.02 -1.86
C LYS A 166 -24.85 -26.82 -3.34
N PHE A 167 -24.00 -25.86 -3.67
CA PHE A 167 -23.61 -25.56 -5.05
C PHE A 167 -22.30 -26.24 -5.48
N PHE A 168 -21.68 -26.98 -4.57
CA PHE A 168 -20.43 -27.69 -4.83
C PHE A 168 -20.66 -29.20 -4.76
N SER A 169 -19.90 -29.95 -5.56
CA SER A 169 -19.79 -31.40 -5.41
C SER A 169 -18.99 -31.75 -4.15
N GLU A 170 -19.07 -33.00 -3.69
CA GLU A 170 -18.23 -33.47 -2.57
C GLU A 170 -16.73 -33.34 -2.90
N GLU A 171 -16.34 -33.61 -4.15
CA GLU A 171 -14.96 -33.47 -4.62
C GLU A 171 -14.49 -32.01 -4.57
N GLU A 172 -15.31 -31.06 -5.03
CA GLU A 172 -15.00 -29.63 -5.00
C GLU A 172 -14.88 -29.11 -3.56
N ILE A 173 -15.82 -29.48 -2.68
CA ILE A 173 -15.76 -29.09 -1.26
C ILE A 173 -14.48 -29.61 -0.63
N ASN A 174 -14.17 -30.90 -0.79
CA ASN A 174 -12.98 -31.50 -0.19
C ASN A 174 -11.70 -30.82 -0.72
N ALA A 175 -11.63 -30.52 -2.02
CA ALA A 175 -10.52 -29.79 -2.60
C ALA A 175 -10.37 -28.36 -2.02
N ILE A 176 -11.48 -27.65 -1.80
CA ILE A 176 -11.47 -26.33 -1.13
C ILE A 176 -10.96 -26.48 0.30
N LEU A 177 -11.50 -27.42 1.08
CA LEU A 177 -11.11 -27.61 2.47
C LEU A 177 -9.62 -27.95 2.60
N GLU A 178 -9.11 -28.84 1.74
CA GLU A 178 -7.70 -29.20 1.69
C GLU A 178 -6.82 -28.00 1.31
N ARG A 179 -7.17 -27.26 0.25
CA ARG A 179 -6.42 -26.07 -0.20
C ARG A 179 -6.34 -24.99 0.87
N MET A 180 -7.43 -24.81 1.61
CA MET A 180 -7.56 -23.85 2.69
C MET A 180 -6.92 -24.35 4.01
N GLY A 181 -6.44 -25.59 4.04
CA GLY A 181 -5.93 -26.25 5.25
C GLY A 181 -6.95 -26.22 6.38
N ALA A 182 -8.23 -26.45 6.06
CA ALA A 182 -9.34 -26.29 6.98
C ALA A 182 -9.50 -27.48 7.93
N GLU A 183 -9.71 -27.21 9.20
CA GLU A 183 -9.95 -28.23 10.23
C GLU A 183 -11.31 -27.99 10.91
N ALA A 184 -11.78 -28.98 11.68
CA ALA A 184 -12.98 -28.82 12.49
C ALA A 184 -12.80 -27.67 13.50
N GLY A 185 -13.77 -26.75 13.57
CA GLY A 185 -13.70 -25.52 14.35
C GLY A 185 -13.28 -24.28 13.54
N ASP A 186 -12.88 -24.45 12.29
CA ASP A 186 -12.48 -23.33 11.44
C ASP A 186 -13.64 -22.64 10.73
N LEU A 187 -13.41 -21.39 10.34
CA LEU A 187 -14.30 -20.60 9.51
C LEU A 187 -13.54 -20.11 8.27
N LEU A 188 -14.04 -20.48 7.10
CA LEU A 188 -13.53 -20.00 5.83
C LEU A 188 -14.39 -18.84 5.34
N LEU A 189 -13.73 -17.77 4.89
CA LEU A 189 -14.37 -16.57 4.34
C LEU A 189 -13.83 -16.32 2.93
N PHE A 190 -14.70 -15.99 1.98
CA PHE A 190 -14.35 -15.86 0.57
C PHE A 190 -14.92 -14.60 -0.06
N VAL A 191 -14.12 -13.97 -0.92
CA VAL A 191 -14.56 -12.91 -1.83
C VAL A 191 -14.27 -13.37 -3.26
N ALA A 192 -15.25 -13.13 -4.14
CA ALA A 192 -15.21 -13.50 -5.55
C ALA A 192 -15.63 -12.29 -6.40
N ASP A 193 -14.67 -11.63 -7.02
CA ASP A 193 -14.90 -10.46 -7.88
C ASP A 193 -13.62 -10.19 -8.71
N LYS A 194 -13.50 -9.00 -9.31
CA LYS A 194 -12.24 -8.50 -9.89
C LYS A 194 -11.13 -8.46 -8.84
N ASN A 195 -9.89 -8.71 -9.24
CA ASN A 195 -8.73 -8.80 -8.35
C ASN A 195 -8.58 -7.59 -7.43
N ALA A 196 -8.76 -6.37 -7.93
CA ALA A 196 -8.70 -5.15 -7.11
C ALA A 196 -9.72 -5.18 -5.96
N VAL A 197 -10.96 -5.56 -6.24
CA VAL A 197 -12.03 -5.66 -5.23
C VAL A 197 -11.77 -6.81 -4.26
N VAL A 198 -11.27 -7.95 -4.76
CA VAL A 198 -10.91 -9.10 -3.92
C VAL A 198 -9.80 -8.72 -2.94
N TYR A 199 -8.73 -8.08 -3.42
CA TYR A 199 -7.60 -7.67 -2.59
C TYR A 199 -8.02 -6.67 -1.52
N ASP A 200 -8.70 -5.59 -1.91
CA ASP A 200 -9.15 -4.57 -0.97
C ASP A 200 -10.12 -5.13 0.07
N ALA A 201 -11.20 -5.79 -0.38
CA ALA A 201 -12.24 -6.23 0.53
C ALA A 201 -11.78 -7.38 1.45
N LEU A 202 -11.10 -8.39 0.91
CA LEU A 202 -10.64 -9.51 1.71
C LEU A 202 -9.49 -9.08 2.64
N GLY A 203 -8.66 -8.12 2.24
CA GLY A 203 -7.57 -7.58 3.06
C GLY A 203 -8.11 -6.84 4.28
N GLN A 204 -9.18 -6.07 4.10
CA GLN A 204 -9.83 -5.35 5.21
C GLN A 204 -10.63 -6.29 6.11
N VAL A 205 -11.31 -7.29 5.54
CA VAL A 205 -11.92 -8.38 6.32
C VAL A 205 -10.87 -9.13 7.14
N ARG A 206 -9.70 -9.42 6.57
CA ARG A 206 -8.57 -10.04 7.29
C ARG A 206 -8.15 -9.19 8.49
N LEU A 207 -7.95 -7.89 8.32
CA LEU A 207 -7.59 -6.98 9.42
C LEU A 207 -8.70 -6.93 10.49
N GLU A 208 -9.97 -6.87 10.09
CA GLU A 208 -11.09 -6.83 11.02
C GLU A 208 -11.25 -8.12 11.83
N VAL A 209 -11.05 -9.28 11.19
CA VAL A 209 -10.97 -10.57 11.89
C VAL A 209 -9.80 -10.57 12.86
N GLY A 210 -8.62 -10.10 12.43
CA GLY A 210 -7.44 -9.96 13.28
C GLY A 210 -7.70 -9.10 14.53
N ARG A 211 -8.40 -7.96 14.38
CA ARG A 211 -8.76 -7.07 15.50
C ARG A 211 -9.70 -7.78 16.47
N LYS A 212 -10.73 -8.42 15.93
CA LYS A 212 -11.77 -9.07 16.75
C LYS A 212 -11.24 -10.27 17.53
N LEU A 213 -10.28 -11.00 16.96
CA LEU A 213 -9.64 -12.15 17.60
C LEU A 213 -8.36 -11.78 18.36
N ASP A 214 -8.03 -10.49 18.46
CA ASP A 214 -6.83 -9.97 19.14
C ASP A 214 -5.52 -10.62 18.67
N LEU A 215 -5.40 -10.85 17.36
CA LEU A 215 -4.24 -11.54 16.76
C LEU A 215 -3.04 -10.60 16.53
N MET A 216 -3.26 -9.29 16.61
CA MET A 216 -2.23 -8.26 16.38
C MET A 216 -1.54 -7.90 17.69
N ASP A 217 -0.51 -8.66 18.05
CA ASP A 217 0.31 -8.35 19.22
C ASP A 217 0.91 -6.94 19.09
N LYS A 218 0.55 -6.07 20.04
CA LYS A 218 0.98 -4.67 20.08
C LYS A 218 2.46 -4.52 20.47
N ASN A 219 3.05 -5.54 21.09
CA ASN A 219 4.45 -5.51 21.53
C ASN A 219 5.40 -6.11 20.49
N LYS A 220 4.88 -6.62 19.38
CA LYS A 220 5.67 -7.19 18.29
C LYS A 220 5.89 -6.16 17.20
N TYR A 221 7.12 -6.04 16.73
CA TYR A 221 7.51 -5.17 15.63
C TYR A 221 7.95 -6.01 14.44
N ASN A 222 7.09 -6.08 13.42
CA ASN A 222 7.37 -6.76 12.17
C ASN A 222 7.72 -5.73 11.10
N LEU A 223 9.01 -5.62 10.82
CA LEU A 223 9.57 -4.83 9.73
C LEU A 223 9.74 -5.72 8.50
N LEU A 224 9.40 -5.20 7.32
CA LEU A 224 9.68 -5.85 6.03
C LEU A 224 9.73 -4.84 4.90
N TRP A 225 10.44 -5.17 3.83
CA TRP A 225 10.41 -4.44 2.57
C TRP A 225 9.37 -5.01 1.62
N VAL A 226 8.65 -4.12 0.94
CA VAL A 226 7.88 -4.43 -0.26
C VAL A 226 8.63 -3.86 -1.45
N THR A 227 8.90 -4.67 -2.46
CA THR A 227 9.71 -4.31 -3.64
C THR A 227 8.98 -4.65 -4.94
N GLU A 228 9.55 -4.29 -6.09
CA GLU A 228 8.99 -4.63 -7.41
C GLU A 228 7.54 -4.13 -7.61
N PHE A 229 7.29 -2.90 -7.16
CA PHE A 229 6.00 -2.23 -7.40
C PHE A 229 5.71 -2.11 -8.90
N PRO A 230 4.44 -2.11 -9.32
CA PRO A 230 4.07 -1.72 -10.67
C PRO A 230 4.64 -0.34 -11.00
N LEU A 231 5.20 -0.21 -12.20
CA LEU A 231 5.73 1.06 -12.69
C LEU A 231 4.60 2.06 -12.98
N PHE A 232 3.49 1.53 -13.48
CA PHE A 232 2.31 2.31 -13.86
C PHE A 232 1.06 1.77 -13.22
N GLU A 233 0.13 2.67 -12.97
CA GLU A 233 -1.26 2.36 -12.64
C GLU A 233 -2.20 3.04 -13.64
N LYS A 234 -3.42 2.51 -13.74
CA LYS A 234 -4.45 3.11 -14.58
C LYS A 234 -5.33 3.98 -13.71
N ASP A 235 -5.40 5.25 -14.03
CA ASP A 235 -6.28 6.19 -13.38
C ASP A 235 -7.75 5.79 -13.63
N GLU A 236 -8.52 5.56 -12.55
CA GLU A 236 -9.89 5.06 -12.66
C GLU A 236 -10.84 6.08 -13.31
N GLU A 237 -10.57 7.38 -13.19
CA GLU A 237 -11.44 8.46 -13.66
C GLU A 237 -11.23 8.77 -15.15
N THR A 238 -9.98 8.94 -15.55
CA THR A 238 -9.58 9.33 -16.91
C THR A 238 -9.25 8.13 -17.79
N GLY A 239 -9.00 6.97 -17.18
CA GLY A 239 -8.57 5.75 -17.87
C GLY A 239 -7.15 5.83 -18.44
N ARG A 240 -6.37 6.87 -18.09
CA ARG A 240 -4.99 7.05 -18.55
C ARG A 240 -4.03 6.25 -17.69
N MET A 241 -2.86 5.93 -18.26
CA MET A 241 -1.76 5.36 -17.49
C MET A 241 -1.02 6.49 -16.80
N ILE A 242 -0.79 6.36 -15.50
CA ILE A 242 0.00 7.28 -14.69
C ILE A 242 1.12 6.51 -13.98
N ALA A 243 2.16 7.19 -13.54
CA ALA A 243 3.21 6.57 -12.74
C ALA A 243 2.66 6.25 -11.35
N MET A 244 2.90 5.03 -10.85
CA MET A 244 2.39 4.61 -9.54
C MET A 244 3.03 5.40 -8.38
N HIS A 245 4.30 5.81 -8.55
CA HIS A 245 5.01 6.63 -7.56
C HIS A 245 5.23 8.04 -8.11
N HIS A 246 6.31 8.23 -8.88
CA HIS A 246 6.59 9.49 -9.56
C HIS A 246 7.27 9.18 -10.91
N PRO A 247 7.19 10.09 -11.90
CA PRO A 247 7.64 9.81 -13.27
C PRO A 247 9.16 9.71 -13.44
N PHE A 248 9.94 9.82 -12.37
CA PHE A 248 11.40 9.69 -12.38
C PHE A 248 11.88 8.39 -11.72
N THR A 249 10.96 7.50 -11.31
CA THR A 249 11.30 6.18 -10.78
C THR A 249 11.80 5.29 -11.91
N SER A 250 12.96 4.65 -11.71
CA SER A 250 13.54 3.74 -12.70
C SER A 250 12.71 2.46 -12.82
N PRO A 251 12.45 1.97 -14.04
CA PRO A 251 12.02 0.58 -14.23
C PRO A 251 13.11 -0.40 -13.78
N LEU A 252 12.73 -1.66 -13.53
CA LEU A 252 13.69 -2.77 -13.52
C LEU A 252 14.42 -2.85 -14.87
N ASP A 253 15.67 -3.30 -14.86
CA ASP A 253 16.51 -3.27 -16.07
C ASP A 253 15.93 -4.16 -17.18
N GLU A 254 15.36 -5.32 -16.83
CA GLU A 254 14.69 -6.21 -17.78
C GLU A 254 13.37 -5.65 -18.34
N ASP A 255 12.76 -4.67 -17.65
CA ASP A 255 11.45 -4.10 -18.03
C ASP A 255 11.59 -2.82 -18.86
N VAL A 256 12.81 -2.29 -19.05
CA VAL A 256 13.10 -1.06 -19.82
C VAL A 256 12.58 -1.14 -21.26
N GLU A 257 12.77 -2.28 -21.94
CA GLU A 257 12.31 -2.46 -23.33
C GLU A 257 10.78 -2.44 -23.44
N GLY A 258 10.10 -2.83 -22.36
CA GLY A 258 8.64 -2.84 -22.28
C GLY A 258 8.00 -1.45 -22.27
N LEU A 259 8.75 -0.38 -21.97
CA LEU A 259 8.23 1.00 -21.94
C LEU A 259 7.61 1.43 -23.28
N THR A 260 8.14 0.92 -24.39
CA THR A 260 7.65 1.20 -25.74
C THR A 260 6.60 0.21 -26.24
N GLY A 261 6.32 -0.85 -25.47
CA GLY A 261 5.34 -1.88 -25.81
C GLY A 261 3.91 -1.53 -25.40
N ASP A 262 2.97 -2.37 -25.83
CA ASP A 262 1.54 -2.20 -25.53
C ASP A 262 1.18 -2.62 -24.10
N ASN A 263 1.84 -3.66 -23.56
CA ASN A 263 1.57 -4.17 -22.21
C ASN A 263 2.42 -3.47 -21.15
N LYS A 264 1.98 -2.26 -20.76
CA LYS A 264 2.65 -1.46 -19.74
C LYS A 264 2.33 -1.88 -18.30
N THR A 265 1.25 -2.63 -18.09
CA THR A 265 0.77 -3.00 -16.74
C THR A 265 1.59 -4.09 -16.04
N SER A 266 2.48 -4.77 -16.76
CA SER A 266 3.38 -5.78 -16.19
C SER A 266 4.76 -5.23 -15.82
N LEU A 267 5.05 -3.97 -16.14
CA LEU A 267 6.36 -3.37 -15.89
C LEU A 267 6.50 -3.02 -14.42
N ARG A 268 7.69 -3.30 -13.88
CA ARG A 268 8.00 -3.10 -12.46
C ARG A 268 9.00 -1.97 -12.29
N ALA A 269 8.91 -1.34 -11.14
CA ALA A 269 9.77 -0.26 -10.70
C ALA A 269 10.87 -0.78 -9.75
N LYS A 270 12.04 -0.13 -9.82
CA LYS A 270 13.08 -0.16 -8.79
C LYS A 270 12.67 0.69 -7.59
N ALA A 271 11.52 0.36 -7.01
CA ALA A 271 10.88 1.07 -5.92
C ALA A 271 10.66 0.11 -4.75
N TYR A 272 10.78 0.66 -3.55
CA TYR A 272 10.77 -0.11 -2.32
C TYR A 272 10.15 0.70 -1.19
N ASP A 273 9.26 0.04 -0.46
CA ASP A 273 8.61 0.58 0.74
C ASP A 273 9.00 -0.25 1.95
N ILE A 274 9.28 0.42 3.05
CA ILE A 274 9.50 -0.21 4.35
C ILE A 274 8.21 -0.15 5.15
N VAL A 275 7.77 -1.32 5.58
CA VAL A 275 6.50 -1.52 6.29
C VAL A 275 6.80 -1.97 7.71
N LEU A 276 6.10 -1.37 8.67
CA LEU A 276 6.09 -1.75 10.08
C LEU A 276 4.65 -2.02 10.51
N ASN A 277 4.34 -3.27 10.88
CA ASN A 277 3.04 -3.63 11.49
C ASN A 277 1.82 -3.16 10.67
N GLY A 278 1.90 -3.22 9.34
CA GLY A 278 0.83 -2.77 8.43
C GLY A 278 0.82 -1.27 8.10
N TYR A 279 1.82 -0.52 8.56
CA TYR A 279 2.04 0.87 8.21
C TYR A 279 3.26 0.99 7.30
N GLU A 280 3.09 1.64 6.15
CA GLU A 280 4.20 2.15 5.36
C GLU A 280 4.89 3.25 6.18
N ILE A 281 6.13 3.04 6.62
CA ILE A 281 6.89 4.03 7.41
C ILE A 281 7.88 4.83 6.57
N GLY A 282 8.15 4.38 5.36
CA GLY A 282 8.98 5.08 4.38
C GLY A 282 8.95 4.40 3.03
N GLY A 283 9.34 5.14 2.01
CA GLY A 283 9.32 4.69 0.62
C GLY A 283 10.34 5.41 -0.23
N GLY A 284 10.84 4.73 -1.26
CA GLY A 284 11.96 5.19 -2.07
C GLY A 284 12.03 4.50 -3.41
N SER A 285 12.92 5.02 -4.27
CA SER A 285 13.21 4.39 -5.55
C SER A 285 14.57 4.81 -6.08
N VAL A 286 15.11 3.97 -6.97
CA VAL A 286 16.20 4.35 -7.87
C VAL A 286 15.64 5.33 -8.89
N ARG A 287 16.36 6.43 -9.13
CA ARG A 287 15.95 7.47 -10.07
C ARG A 287 16.46 7.18 -11.47
N ILE A 288 15.68 7.57 -12.48
CA ILE A 288 16.14 7.56 -13.87
C ILE A 288 17.23 8.64 -14.03
N SER A 289 18.45 8.21 -14.32
CA SER A 289 19.58 9.10 -14.66
C SER A 289 19.85 9.15 -16.17
N ASN A 290 19.17 8.33 -16.98
CA ASN A 290 19.34 8.26 -18.42
C ASN A 290 18.21 9.02 -19.14
N SER A 291 18.57 10.02 -19.95
CA SER A 291 17.62 10.87 -20.68
C SER A 291 16.71 10.10 -21.64
N ASP A 292 17.22 9.06 -22.29
CA ASP A 292 16.45 8.27 -23.26
C ASP A 292 15.40 7.42 -22.55
N ILE A 293 15.75 6.87 -21.39
CA ILE A 293 14.79 6.15 -20.53
C ILE A 293 13.76 7.13 -19.98
N GLN A 294 14.18 8.32 -19.54
CA GLN A 294 13.25 9.34 -19.01
C GLN A 294 12.25 9.79 -20.08
N LYS A 295 12.72 9.94 -21.33
CA LYS A 295 11.84 10.26 -22.46
C LYS A 295 10.82 9.15 -22.69
N LYS A 296 11.26 7.89 -22.78
CA LYS A 296 10.37 6.73 -22.92
C LYS A 296 9.34 6.65 -21.78
N MET A 297 9.75 6.99 -20.56
CA MET A 297 8.87 7.04 -19.39
C MET A 297 7.77 8.10 -19.55
N PHE A 298 8.10 9.31 -19.99
CA PHE A 298 7.11 10.37 -20.27
C PHE A 298 6.17 10.00 -21.42
N ASP A 299 6.71 9.48 -22.52
CA ASP A 299 5.91 9.00 -23.65
C ASP A 299 4.94 7.90 -23.19
N ALA A 300 5.38 7.02 -22.29
CA ALA A 300 4.56 5.92 -21.78
C ALA A 300 3.32 6.37 -21.01
N ILE A 301 3.42 7.50 -20.28
CA ILE A 301 2.32 8.13 -19.52
C ILE A 301 1.64 9.29 -20.29
N GLY A 302 2.00 9.50 -21.55
CA GLY A 302 1.37 10.47 -22.43
C GLY A 302 1.70 11.93 -22.14
N ILE A 303 2.84 12.21 -21.51
CA ILE A 303 3.36 13.57 -21.35
C ILE A 303 4.15 13.93 -22.61
N SER A 304 3.76 15.01 -23.29
CA SER A 304 4.46 15.48 -24.50
C SER A 304 5.82 16.10 -24.17
N ASP A 305 6.72 16.19 -25.16
CA ASP A 305 8.01 16.88 -24.99
C ASP A 305 7.83 18.35 -24.53
N GLU A 306 6.78 19.03 -25.01
CA GLU A 306 6.44 20.41 -24.60
C GLU A 306 6.00 20.46 -23.13
N GLU A 307 5.09 19.57 -22.73
CA GLU A 307 4.61 19.50 -21.34
C GLU A 307 5.73 19.07 -20.37
N ALA A 308 6.57 18.11 -20.77
CA ALA A 308 7.73 17.70 -19.99
C ALA A 308 8.72 18.86 -19.79
N ASN A 309 8.96 19.66 -20.83
CA ASN A 309 9.84 20.81 -20.72
C ASN A 309 9.24 21.96 -19.88
N ASP A 310 7.94 22.21 -20.01
CA ASP A 310 7.24 23.23 -19.20
C ASP A 310 7.25 22.87 -17.71
N LYS A 311 6.95 21.61 -17.37
CA LYS A 311 6.88 21.15 -15.97
C LYS A 311 8.24 20.81 -15.36
N PHE A 312 9.14 20.20 -16.15
CA PHE A 312 10.37 19.57 -15.65
C PHE A 312 11.64 20.00 -16.40
N GLY A 313 11.56 20.99 -17.30
CA GLY A 313 12.69 21.40 -18.15
C GLY A 313 13.95 21.75 -17.36
N TYR A 314 13.82 22.38 -16.18
CA TYR A 314 14.95 22.68 -15.32
C TYR A 314 15.70 21.42 -14.84
N LEU A 315 14.97 20.35 -14.51
CA LEU A 315 15.52 19.08 -14.04
C LEU A 315 16.14 18.30 -15.19
N LEU A 316 15.43 18.24 -16.33
CA LEU A 316 15.91 17.59 -17.54
C LEU A 316 17.19 18.26 -18.08
N GLU A 317 17.26 19.58 -17.98
CA GLU A 317 18.45 20.35 -18.33
C GLU A 317 19.60 20.03 -17.37
N ALA A 318 19.35 19.97 -16.06
CA ALA A 318 20.36 19.57 -15.07
C ALA A 318 20.94 18.17 -15.34
N PHE A 319 20.11 17.22 -15.78
CA PHE A 319 20.54 15.84 -16.06
C PHE A 319 21.52 15.75 -17.24
N LYS A 320 21.47 16.68 -18.20
CA LYS A 320 22.40 16.74 -19.33
C LYS A 320 23.85 17.04 -18.92
N TYR A 321 24.06 17.64 -17.76
CA TYR A 321 25.41 17.97 -17.24
C TYR A 321 26.07 16.80 -16.49
N GLY A 322 25.56 15.58 -16.64
CA GLY A 322 26.15 14.38 -16.06
C GLY A 322 25.56 14.03 -14.70
N VAL A 323 24.26 13.73 -14.65
CA VAL A 323 23.63 13.20 -13.43
C VAL A 323 24.19 11.81 -13.11
N PRO A 324 24.69 11.56 -11.88
CA PRO A 324 25.10 10.22 -11.48
C PRO A 324 23.87 9.31 -11.32
N PRO A 325 24.01 7.98 -11.43
CA PRO A 325 23.03 7.06 -10.86
C PRO A 325 22.77 7.44 -9.41
N HIS A 326 21.52 7.53 -9.00
CA HIS A 326 21.15 7.93 -7.64
C HIS A 326 19.84 7.29 -7.23
N ALA A 327 19.68 7.11 -5.92
CA ALA A 327 18.51 6.53 -5.31
C ALA A 327 18.29 7.17 -3.94
N GLY A 328 17.05 7.14 -3.48
CA GLY A 328 16.68 7.75 -2.21
C GLY A 328 15.53 7.04 -1.53
N LEU A 329 15.21 7.53 -0.35
CA LEU A 329 14.09 7.09 0.47
C LEU A 329 13.72 8.20 1.44
N ALA A 330 12.43 8.37 1.68
CA ALA A 330 11.94 9.24 2.74
C ALA A 330 11.14 8.44 3.77
N PHE A 331 11.47 8.60 5.06
CA PHE A 331 10.63 8.09 6.15
C PHE A 331 9.60 9.13 6.57
N GLY A 332 8.37 8.70 6.84
CA GLY A 332 7.40 9.50 7.57
C GLY A 332 7.79 9.57 9.04
N PHE A 333 8.52 10.62 9.44
CA PHE A 333 9.05 10.78 10.79
C PHE A 333 7.95 10.70 11.84
N ASP A 334 6.86 11.45 11.67
CA ASP A 334 5.77 11.49 12.65
C ASP A 334 5.10 10.10 12.77
N ARG A 335 4.96 9.36 11.66
CA ARG A 335 4.40 7.99 11.67
C ARG A 335 5.34 7.00 12.36
N LEU A 336 6.65 7.12 12.14
CA LEU A 336 7.65 6.32 12.84
C LEU A 336 7.57 6.57 14.35
N ILE A 337 7.54 7.84 14.79
CA ILE A 337 7.40 8.17 16.22
C ILE A 337 6.09 7.63 16.79
N MET A 338 4.97 7.80 16.08
CA MET A 338 3.65 7.26 16.50
C MET A 338 3.71 5.76 16.80
N LEU A 339 4.39 4.98 15.95
CA LEU A 339 4.52 3.53 16.13
C LEU A 339 5.49 3.17 17.26
N LEU A 340 6.58 3.93 17.42
CA LEU A 340 7.54 3.72 18.52
C LEU A 340 6.95 4.08 19.89
N THR A 341 6.06 5.08 19.97
CA THR A 341 5.36 5.45 21.21
C THR A 341 4.12 4.61 21.48
N GLY A 342 3.70 3.76 20.55
CA GLY A 342 2.46 2.97 20.66
C GLY A 342 1.18 3.82 20.60
N SER A 343 1.26 4.99 19.97
CA SER A 343 0.13 5.91 19.80
C SER A 343 -0.78 5.45 18.66
N ASP A 344 -2.09 5.57 18.85
CA ASP A 344 -3.09 5.23 17.82
C ASP A 344 -3.37 6.39 16.84
N ASN A 345 -2.78 7.56 17.08
CA ASN A 345 -3.02 8.77 16.30
C ASN A 345 -1.75 9.62 16.14
N ILE A 346 -1.45 10.04 14.91
CA ILE A 346 -0.25 10.85 14.59
C ILE A 346 -0.28 12.23 15.27
N ARG A 347 -1.45 12.70 15.69
CA ARG A 347 -1.61 13.96 16.42
C ARG A 347 -0.97 13.92 17.81
N GLU A 348 -0.78 12.73 18.40
CA GLU A 348 -0.17 12.57 19.73
C GLU A 348 1.35 12.82 19.72
N VAL A 349 1.97 12.78 18.55
CA VAL A 349 3.43 12.93 18.38
C VAL A 349 3.81 14.25 17.70
N ILE A 350 2.82 15.13 17.49
CA ILE A 350 3.00 16.47 16.91
C ILE A 350 2.61 17.48 17.97
N ALA A 351 3.46 18.49 18.22
CA ALA A 351 3.22 19.48 19.27
C ALA A 351 1.93 20.29 19.05
N PHE A 352 1.65 20.70 17.81
CA PHE A 352 0.48 21.52 17.45
C PHE A 352 -0.23 20.97 16.19
N PRO A 353 -0.91 19.83 16.30
CA PRO A 353 -1.54 19.17 15.17
C PRO A 353 -2.78 19.93 14.68
N LYS A 354 -3.24 19.60 13.47
CA LYS A 354 -4.53 20.04 12.93
C LYS A 354 -5.61 18.96 13.16
N ASN A 355 -6.85 19.40 13.31
CA ASN A 355 -8.00 18.50 13.33
C ASN A 355 -8.28 17.93 11.92
N GLN A 356 -9.36 17.16 11.75
CA GLN A 356 -9.68 16.51 10.47
C GLN A 356 -10.08 17.49 9.35
N ASN A 357 -10.42 18.74 9.69
CA ASN A 357 -10.78 19.79 8.73
C ASN A 357 -9.61 20.75 8.46
N ALA A 358 -8.37 20.32 8.72
CA ALA A 358 -7.14 21.13 8.64
C ALA A 358 -7.12 22.39 9.54
N ILE A 359 -7.99 22.47 10.56
CA ILE A 359 -8.07 23.61 11.48
C ILE A 359 -7.13 23.38 12.67
N CYS A 360 -6.43 24.44 13.11
CA CYS A 360 -5.72 24.47 14.38
C CYS A 360 -6.63 25.09 15.45
N PRO A 361 -7.21 24.29 16.38
CA PRO A 361 -8.15 24.83 17.37
C PRO A 361 -7.49 25.76 18.39
N MET A 362 -6.17 25.62 18.61
CA MET A 362 -5.44 26.45 19.57
C MET A 362 -5.29 27.90 19.10
N THR A 363 -5.05 28.11 17.80
CA THR A 363 -4.81 29.43 17.21
C THR A 363 -5.98 29.94 16.37
N ASN A 364 -7.02 29.12 16.18
CA ASN A 364 -8.13 29.35 15.25
C ASN A 364 -7.67 29.58 13.79
N ALA A 365 -6.63 28.85 13.35
CA ALA A 365 -6.16 28.91 11.96
C ALA A 365 -6.85 27.83 11.09
N PRO A 366 -7.11 28.09 9.78
CA PRO A 366 -6.86 29.35 9.08
C PRO A 366 -7.85 30.47 9.49
N GLY A 367 -7.39 31.71 9.46
CA GLY A 367 -8.21 32.91 9.68
C GLY A 367 -8.53 33.63 8.37
N VAL A 368 -9.40 34.64 8.43
CA VAL A 368 -9.70 35.51 7.28
C VAL A 368 -8.54 36.49 7.09
N ALA A 369 -8.07 36.65 5.84
CA ALA A 369 -7.03 37.61 5.49
C ALA A 369 -7.61 39.02 5.33
N ASP A 370 -6.80 40.05 5.63
CA ASP A 370 -7.21 41.45 5.47
C ASP A 370 -7.24 41.87 4.00
N ASP A 371 -8.20 42.71 3.61
CA ASP A 371 -8.35 43.18 2.22
C ASP A 371 -7.07 43.84 1.68
N ILE A 372 -6.35 44.59 2.53
CA ILE A 372 -5.06 45.22 2.16
C ILE A 372 -4.03 44.16 1.74
N GLN A 373 -3.97 43.03 2.45
CA GLN A 373 -3.03 41.94 2.15
C GLN A 373 -3.43 41.21 0.85
N LEU A 374 -4.73 41.04 0.61
CA LEU A 374 -5.25 40.44 -0.61
C LEU A 374 -4.94 41.31 -1.84
N ASP A 375 -5.12 42.63 -1.72
CA ASP A 375 -4.79 43.60 -2.76
C ASP A 375 -3.28 43.62 -3.06
N GLU A 376 -2.42 43.62 -2.04
CA GLU A 376 -0.96 43.53 -2.20
C GLU A 376 -0.52 42.27 -2.95
N LEU A 377 -1.20 41.15 -2.74
CA LEU A 377 -0.97 39.88 -3.43
C LEU A 377 -1.68 39.78 -4.77
N SER A 378 -2.46 40.79 -5.18
CA SER A 378 -3.24 40.83 -6.42
C SER A 378 -4.20 39.63 -6.56
N ILE A 379 -4.78 39.19 -5.44
CA ILE A 379 -5.76 38.11 -5.35
C ILE A 379 -7.06 38.62 -4.73
N LYS A 380 -8.15 37.90 -5.01
CA LYS A 380 -9.47 38.19 -4.44
C LYS A 380 -10.12 36.88 -3.99
N LEU A 381 -10.83 36.91 -2.87
CA LEU A 381 -11.66 35.79 -2.46
C LEU A 381 -12.88 35.65 -3.38
N ASN A 382 -13.13 34.44 -3.87
CA ASN A 382 -14.32 34.09 -4.62
C ASN A 382 -15.14 33.05 -3.85
N ILE A 383 -15.61 33.45 -2.67
CA ILE A 383 -16.43 32.61 -1.80
C ILE A 383 -17.89 32.87 -2.17
N GLN A 384 -18.64 31.83 -2.54
CA GLN A 384 -20.10 31.91 -2.63
C GLN A 384 -20.68 31.80 -1.22
N GLU A 385 -21.56 32.73 -0.84
CA GLU A 385 -22.28 32.73 0.45
C GLU A 385 -23.15 31.47 0.65
#